data_AF-A0A1G3L3B1-F1
#
_entry.id   AF-A0A1G3L3B1-F1
#
_cell.length_a   1.000
_cell.length_b   1.000
_cell.length_c   1.000
_cell.angle_alpha   90.00
_cell.angle_beta   90.00
_cell.angle_gamma   90.00
#
_symmetry.space_group_name_H-M   'P 1'
#
loop_
_entity.id
_entity.type
_entity.pdbx_description
1 polymer ?
#
loop_
_entity_poly.entity_id
_entity_poly.type
_entity_poly.pdbx_seq_one_letter_code
_entity_poly.pdbx_strand_id
1 'polypeptide(L)'
;MVEKEKKEKIIEVENKIKNFLQNEEFYLVETQIQERTEYLVTLFIYNKKDTSVESLGKINKKIYPLLEDIPFLARGFSLEVSSPGIFRKIKFFDEFNIFEGREIKITKEDGTTFSGILEGLKDKLVYIIDKNKNTHSFNLNEIKSASLNG
;
A
#
# COMPACT_ATOMS: atom_id res chain seq x y z
N MET A 1 6.03 15.64 19.26
CA MET A 1 6.41 16.72 18.31
C MET A 1 7.01 16.12 17.04
N VAL A 2 8.05 15.28 17.15
CA VAL A 2 8.69 14.58 16.00
C VAL A 2 7.73 13.70 15.18
N GLU A 3 6.89 12.88 15.83
CA GLU A 3 5.94 12.02 15.09
C GLU A 3 4.88 12.81 14.31
N LYS A 4 4.46 13.96 14.84
CA LYS A 4 3.48 14.83 14.20
C LYS A 4 4.07 15.46 12.93
N GLU A 5 5.28 15.99 13.04
CA GLU A 5 6.01 16.58 11.90
C GLU A 5 6.27 15.54 10.80
N LYS A 6 6.68 14.32 11.16
CA LYS A 6 6.86 13.24 10.18
C LYS A 6 5.56 12.91 9.44
N LYS A 7 4.44 12.89 10.16
CA LYS A 7 3.12 12.63 9.57
C LYS A 7 2.69 13.74 8.62
N GLU A 8 2.95 15.00 8.95
CA GLU A 8 2.68 16.16 8.08
C GLU A 8 3.47 16.07 6.77
N LYS A 9 4.78 15.75 6.84
CA LYS A 9 5.62 15.52 5.64
C LYS A 9 5.10 14.39 4.76
N ILE A 10 4.65 13.28 5.36
CA ILE A 10 4.04 12.17 4.61
C ILE A 10 2.78 12.65 3.90
N ILE A 11 1.86 13.29 4.60
CA ILE A 11 0.59 13.79 4.03
C ILE A 11 0.85 14.74 2.86
N GLU A 12 1.84 15.62 2.97
CA GLU A 12 2.21 16.55 1.90
C GLU A 12 2.66 15.80 0.63
N VAL A 13 3.56 14.81 0.77
CA VAL A 13 4.00 13.95 -0.34
C VAL A 13 2.83 13.21 -0.96
N GLU A 14 1.99 12.56 -0.14
CA GLU A 14 0.84 11.78 -0.60
C GLU A 14 -0.15 12.64 -1.39
N ASN A 15 -0.48 13.83 -0.88
CA ASN A 15 -1.39 14.75 -1.56
C ASN A 15 -0.84 15.24 -2.90
N LYS A 16 0.48 15.46 -3.01
CA LYS A 16 1.12 15.91 -4.25
C LYS A 16 1.04 14.86 -5.36
N ILE A 17 1.10 13.57 -5.02
CA ILE A 17 1.17 12.47 -6.01
C ILE A 17 -0.14 11.71 -6.21
N LYS A 18 -1.13 11.89 -5.33
CA LYS A 18 -2.38 11.10 -5.33
C LYS A 18 -3.09 11.10 -6.69
N ASN A 19 -3.34 12.27 -7.26
CA ASN A 19 -4.05 12.39 -8.53
C ASN A 19 -3.25 11.78 -9.69
N PHE A 20 -1.92 11.95 -9.66
CA PHE A 20 -1.03 11.36 -10.66
C PHE A 20 -1.10 9.82 -10.62
N LEU A 21 -0.98 9.23 -9.42
CA LEU A 21 -1.06 7.77 -9.25
C LEU A 21 -2.41 7.22 -9.70
N GLN A 22 -3.52 7.91 -9.36
CA GLN A 22 -4.85 7.53 -9.80
C GLN A 22 -4.98 7.51 -11.33
N ASN A 23 -4.44 8.51 -12.02
CA ASN A 23 -4.46 8.58 -13.49
C ASN A 23 -3.63 7.48 -14.16
N GLU A 24 -2.57 7.02 -13.51
CA GLU A 24 -1.72 5.91 -13.99
C GLU A 24 -2.23 4.53 -13.49
N GLU A 25 -3.43 4.47 -12.89
CA GLU A 25 -4.04 3.27 -12.30
C GLU A 25 -3.21 2.60 -11.19
N PHE A 26 -2.35 3.36 -10.50
CA PHE A 26 -1.62 2.90 -9.32
C PHE A 26 -2.30 3.35 -8.03
N TYR A 27 -2.32 2.46 -7.04
CA TYR A 27 -2.71 2.72 -5.67
C TYR A 27 -1.48 3.00 -4.84
N LEU A 28 -1.48 4.12 -4.11
CA LEU A 28 -0.50 4.35 -3.05
C LEU A 28 -0.87 3.50 -1.84
N VAL A 29 0.08 2.71 -1.39
CA VAL A 29 -0.12 1.74 -0.31
C VAL A 29 0.53 2.22 0.98
N GLU A 30 1.77 2.71 0.89
CA GLU A 30 2.51 3.22 2.04
C GLU A 30 3.56 4.22 1.58
N THR A 31 3.75 5.27 2.38
CA THR A 31 4.80 6.25 2.19
C THR A 31 5.75 6.20 3.39
N GLN A 32 7.05 6.10 3.12
CA GLN A 32 8.07 6.18 4.15
C GLN A 32 9.01 7.33 3.85
N ILE A 33 9.28 8.14 4.87
CA ILE A 33 10.24 9.23 4.81
C ILE A 33 11.30 8.99 5.88
N GLN A 34 12.56 8.95 5.46
CA GLN A 34 13.72 8.85 6.33
C GLN A 34 14.57 10.11 6.15
N GLU A 35 14.89 10.77 7.25
CA GLU A 35 15.83 11.90 7.25
C GLU A 35 17.25 11.35 7.41
N ARG A 36 18.07 11.48 6.36
CA ARG A 36 19.50 11.12 6.36
C ARG A 36 20.31 12.38 6.04
N THR A 37 21.47 12.25 5.37
CA THR A 37 22.19 13.40 4.80
C THR A 37 21.28 14.20 3.84
N GLU A 38 20.45 13.48 3.09
CA GLU A 38 19.30 14.00 2.33
C GLU A 38 18.06 13.17 2.70
N TYR A 39 16.86 13.63 2.33
CA TYR A 39 15.65 12.85 2.53
C TYR A 39 15.62 11.63 1.61
N LEU A 40 15.23 10.48 2.14
CA LEU A 40 14.83 9.31 1.35
C LEU A 40 13.31 9.17 1.42
N VAL A 41 12.64 9.33 0.28
CA VAL A 41 11.21 9.10 0.11
C VAL A 41 11.02 7.75 -0.57
N THR A 42 10.42 6.79 0.12
CA THR A 42 10.08 5.47 -0.43
C THR A 42 8.56 5.37 -0.56
N LEU A 43 8.09 5.16 -1.79
CA LEU A 43 6.68 4.97 -2.12
C LEU A 43 6.41 3.51 -2.45
N PHE A 44 5.53 2.89 -1.68
CA PHE A 44 5.01 1.56 -1.99
C PHE A 44 3.73 1.72 -2.78
N ILE A 45 3.76 1.37 -4.06
CA ILE A 45 2.62 1.50 -4.97
C ILE A 45 2.23 0.14 -5.54
N TYR A 46 0.95 0.00 -5.88
CA TYR A 46 0.40 -1.25 -6.40
C TYR A 46 -0.51 -0.98 -7.60
N ASN A 47 -0.41 -1.82 -8.62
CA ASN A 47 -1.32 -1.82 -9.75
C ASN A 47 -1.68 -3.29 -10.04
N LYS A 48 -2.99 -3.57 -10.13
CA LYS A 48 -3.52 -4.93 -10.31
C LYS A 48 -3.02 -5.61 -11.59
N LYS A 49 -2.71 -4.83 -12.63
CA LYS A 49 -2.28 -5.29 -13.95
C LYS A 49 -0.76 -5.47 -14.03
N ASP A 50 0.00 -4.49 -13.56
CA ASP A 50 1.45 -4.49 -13.71
C ASP A 50 2.17 -3.77 -12.57
N THR A 51 3.02 -4.50 -11.86
CA THR A 51 3.92 -3.94 -10.83
C THR A 51 5.39 -4.31 -11.10
N SER A 52 5.75 -4.48 -12.38
CA SER A 52 7.11 -4.82 -12.82
C SER A 52 8.13 -3.72 -12.53
N VAL A 53 9.41 -4.10 -12.45
CA VAL A 53 10.53 -3.16 -12.23
C VAL A 53 10.56 -2.05 -13.28
N GLU A 54 10.25 -2.37 -14.54
CA GLU A 54 10.22 -1.40 -15.62
C GLU A 54 9.11 -0.35 -15.41
N SER A 55 7.90 -0.79 -15.08
CA SER A 55 6.77 0.10 -14.84
C SER A 55 6.97 0.97 -13.60
N LEU A 56 7.49 0.40 -12.51
CA LEU A 56 7.86 1.18 -11.32
C LEU A 56 8.96 2.20 -11.63
N GLY A 57 9.95 1.85 -12.46
CA GLY A 57 10.99 2.78 -12.92
C GLY A 57 10.45 3.94 -13.74
N LYS A 58 9.45 3.70 -14.60
CA LYS A 58 8.74 4.76 -15.35
C LYS A 58 7.98 5.69 -14.40
N ILE A 59 7.26 5.11 -13.42
CA ILE A 59 6.53 5.88 -12.42
C ILE A 59 7.48 6.72 -11.56
N ASN A 60 8.61 6.17 -11.13
CA ASN A 60 9.62 6.92 -10.37
C ASN A 60 10.06 8.19 -11.12
N LYS A 61 10.47 8.05 -12.39
CA LYS A 61 10.90 9.20 -13.22
C LYS A 61 9.83 10.28 -13.37
N LYS A 62 8.54 9.90 -13.39
CA LYS A 62 7.41 10.84 -13.48
C LYS A 62 7.08 11.49 -12.14
N ILE A 63 7.23 10.78 -11.02
CA ILE A 63 6.96 11.30 -9.67
C ILE A 63 8.06 12.24 -9.20
N TYR A 64 9.32 11.94 -9.51
CA TYR A 64 10.46 12.74 -9.07
C TYR A 64 10.25 14.26 -9.25
N PRO A 65 9.93 14.77 -10.47
CA PRO A 65 9.73 16.22 -10.65
C PRO A 65 8.49 16.75 -9.92
N LEU A 66 7.49 15.92 -9.62
CA LEU A 66 6.34 16.35 -8.82
C LEU A 66 6.73 16.64 -7.37
N LEU A 67 7.75 15.97 -6.84
CA LEU A 67 8.18 16.16 -5.46
C LEU A 67 9.20 17.29 -5.29
N GLU A 68 9.84 17.75 -6.37
CA GLU A 68 10.81 18.86 -6.31
C GLU A 68 10.21 20.18 -5.80
N ASP A 69 8.91 20.39 -6.02
CA ASP A 69 8.19 21.58 -5.54
C ASP A 69 7.95 21.59 -4.01
N ILE A 70 8.21 20.47 -3.32
CA ILE A 70 7.93 20.35 -1.88
C ILE A 70 9.05 21.05 -1.08
N PRO A 71 8.75 22.05 -0.23
CA PRO A 71 9.76 22.89 0.39
C PRO A 71 10.82 22.14 1.21
N PHE A 72 10.44 21.09 1.95
CA PHE A 72 11.40 20.35 2.77
C PHE A 72 12.32 19.43 1.97
N LEU A 73 11.96 19.14 0.70
CA LEU A 73 12.76 18.36 -0.25
C LEU A 73 13.67 19.24 -1.12
N ALA A 74 13.55 20.57 -1.03
CA ALA A 74 14.28 21.53 -1.87
C ALA A 74 15.82 21.45 -1.74
N ARG A 75 16.33 20.83 -0.66
CA ARG A 75 17.78 20.61 -0.45
C ARG A 75 18.31 19.35 -1.13
N GLY A 76 17.47 18.64 -1.89
CA GLY A 76 17.78 17.35 -2.50
C GLY A 76 17.14 16.20 -1.74
N PHE A 77 16.78 15.16 -2.48
CA PHE A 77 16.21 13.93 -1.98
C PHE A 77 16.45 12.77 -2.95
N SER A 78 16.45 11.57 -2.39
CA SER A 78 16.40 10.31 -3.12
C SER A 78 14.96 9.78 -3.14
N LEU A 79 14.52 9.27 -4.29
CA LEU A 79 13.18 8.66 -4.49
C LEU A 79 13.30 7.18 -4.80
N GLU A 80 12.64 6.36 -3.99
CA GLU A 80 12.43 4.95 -4.26
C GLU A 80 10.94 4.68 -4.53
N VAL A 81 10.65 3.89 -5.57
CA VAL A 81 9.30 3.42 -5.87
C VAL A 81 9.35 1.90 -5.93
N SER A 82 8.56 1.24 -5.10
CA SER A 82 8.58 -0.20 -4.93
C SER A 82 7.16 -0.78 -4.88
N SER A 83 7.06 -2.08 -5.15
CA SER A 83 5.84 -2.84 -4.85
C SER A 83 5.75 -3.11 -3.34
N PRO A 84 4.55 -3.31 -2.78
CA PRO A 84 4.39 -3.44 -1.34
C PRO A 84 4.84 -4.82 -0.77
N GLY A 85 5.25 -5.75 -1.64
CA GLY A 85 5.82 -7.07 -1.28
C GLY A 85 4.79 -8.19 -1.16
N ILE A 86 5.12 -9.38 -1.67
CA ILE A 86 4.18 -10.52 -1.85
C ILE A 86 3.69 -11.20 -0.56
N PHE A 87 4.35 -10.97 0.58
CA PHE A 87 3.97 -11.53 1.89
C PHE A 87 3.71 -10.45 2.95
N ARG A 88 3.46 -9.22 2.52
CA ARG A 88 3.31 -8.09 3.45
C ARG A 88 2.06 -8.25 4.31
N LYS A 89 2.08 -7.65 5.50
CA LYS A 89 0.87 -7.47 6.31
C LYS A 89 -0.02 -6.37 5.73
N ILE A 90 -1.33 -6.60 5.78
CA ILE A 90 -2.36 -5.59 5.52
C ILE A 90 -2.51 -4.78 6.81
N LYS A 91 -2.23 -3.48 6.75
CA LYS A 91 -2.17 -2.59 7.92
C LYS A 91 -3.46 -1.81 8.14
N PHE A 92 -4.13 -1.43 7.05
CA PHE A 92 -5.32 -0.59 7.08
C PHE A 92 -6.47 -1.26 6.33
N PHE A 93 -7.70 -1.01 6.75
CA PHE A 93 -8.88 -1.66 6.17
C PHE A 93 -9.09 -1.34 4.69
N ASP A 94 -8.77 -0.12 4.26
CA ASP A 94 -8.91 0.27 2.86
C ASP A 94 -7.97 -0.50 1.91
N GLU A 95 -6.88 -1.06 2.44
CA GLU A 95 -5.96 -1.88 1.66
C GLU A 95 -6.59 -3.20 1.20
N PHE A 96 -7.64 -3.70 1.86
CA PHE A 96 -8.37 -4.88 1.37
C PHE A 96 -8.96 -4.63 -0.02
N ASN A 97 -9.38 -3.41 -0.33
CA ASN A 97 -9.87 -3.06 -1.67
C ASN A 97 -8.72 -2.89 -2.67
N ILE A 98 -7.56 -2.41 -2.22
CA ILE A 98 -6.35 -2.30 -3.06
C ILE A 98 -5.91 -3.69 -3.55
N PHE A 99 -5.92 -4.68 -2.67
CA PHE A 99 -5.44 -6.04 -2.96
C PHE A 99 -6.51 -7.02 -3.42
N GLU A 100 -7.72 -6.55 -3.73
CA GLU A 100 -8.75 -7.39 -4.34
C GLU A 100 -8.20 -8.13 -5.57
N GLY A 101 -8.49 -9.43 -5.65
CA GLY A 101 -7.96 -10.37 -6.63
C GLY A 101 -6.65 -11.05 -6.23
N ARG A 102 -5.99 -10.62 -5.14
CA ARG A 102 -4.79 -11.29 -4.61
C ARG A 102 -5.17 -12.38 -3.62
N GLU A 103 -4.35 -13.42 -3.56
CA GLU A 103 -4.44 -14.38 -2.47
C GLU A 103 -3.94 -13.75 -1.17
N ILE A 104 -4.71 -13.92 -0.10
CA ILE A 104 -4.37 -13.45 1.24
C ILE A 104 -4.50 -14.57 2.25
N LYS A 105 -3.83 -14.39 3.38
CA LYS A 105 -4.02 -15.19 4.59
C LYS A 105 -4.61 -14.30 5.68
N ILE A 106 -5.72 -14.75 6.26
CA ILE A 106 -6.37 -14.14 7.42
C ILE A 106 -6.12 -15.04 8.63
N THR A 107 -5.69 -14.46 9.75
CA THR A 107 -5.65 -15.11 11.06
C THR A 107 -6.68 -14.44 11.96
N LYS A 108 -7.59 -15.22 12.51
CA LYS A 108 -8.60 -14.76 13.46
C LYS A 108 -8.04 -14.61 14.88
N GLU A 109 -8.79 -13.94 15.73
CA GLU A 109 -8.45 -13.79 17.16
C GLU A 109 -8.34 -15.14 17.91
N ASP A 110 -9.16 -16.13 17.53
CA ASP A 110 -9.10 -17.50 18.06
C ASP A 110 -7.89 -18.31 17.54
N GLY A 111 -7.06 -17.73 16.68
CA GLY A 111 -5.88 -18.37 16.10
C GLY A 111 -6.15 -19.19 14.84
N THR A 112 -7.41 -19.35 14.43
CA THR A 112 -7.74 -20.04 13.17
C THR A 112 -7.28 -19.22 11.97
N THR A 113 -6.83 -19.91 10.92
CA THR A 113 -6.30 -19.26 9.70
C THR A 113 -7.08 -19.68 8.47
N PHE A 114 -7.33 -18.71 7.59
CA PHE A 114 -7.96 -18.91 6.30
C PHE A 114 -7.07 -18.34 5.21
N SER A 115 -7.07 -18.98 4.04
CA SER A 115 -6.39 -18.49 2.85
C SER A 115 -7.33 -18.56 1.66
N GLY A 116 -7.26 -17.56 0.79
CA GLY A 116 -8.12 -17.47 -0.38
C GLY A 116 -7.92 -16.18 -1.15
N ILE A 117 -8.57 -16.09 -2.31
CA ILE A 117 -8.59 -14.89 -3.15
C ILE A 117 -9.47 -13.84 -2.48
N LEU A 118 -8.92 -12.64 -2.28
CA LEU A 118 -9.62 -11.51 -1.67
C LEU A 118 -10.62 -10.90 -2.66
N GLU A 119 -11.88 -10.83 -2.28
CA GLU A 119 -12.95 -10.18 -3.06
C GLU A 119 -13.21 -8.73 -2.59
N GLY A 120 -12.47 -8.27 -1.57
CA GLY A 120 -12.53 -6.90 -1.05
C GLY A 120 -13.27 -6.76 0.28
N LEU A 121 -13.54 -5.52 0.66
CA LEU A 121 -14.20 -5.11 1.90
C LEU A 121 -15.55 -4.46 1.60
N LYS A 122 -16.64 -5.02 2.13
CA LYS A 122 -17.99 -4.46 2.03
C LYS A 122 -18.71 -4.56 3.37
N ASP A 123 -19.38 -3.49 3.80
CA ASP A 123 -20.17 -3.47 5.05
C ASP A 123 -19.39 -3.96 6.30
N LYS A 124 -18.10 -3.60 6.39
CA LYS A 124 -17.15 -4.05 7.44
C LYS A 124 -16.85 -5.56 7.45
N LEU A 125 -17.18 -6.25 6.37
CA LEU A 125 -16.86 -7.66 6.13
C LEU A 125 -15.82 -7.79 5.02
N VAL A 126 -14.73 -8.50 5.31
CA VAL A 126 -13.71 -8.91 4.34
C VAL A 126 -14.13 -10.23 3.75
N TYR A 127 -14.16 -10.33 2.43
CA TYR A 127 -14.58 -11.54 1.72
C TYR A 127 -13.40 -12.23 1.07
N ILE A 128 -13.29 -13.55 1.23
CA ILE A 128 -12.33 -14.37 0.49
C ILE A 128 -13.00 -15.59 -0.13
N ILE A 129 -12.45 -16.08 -1.24
CA ILE A 129 -12.82 -17.35 -1.87
C ILE A 129 -11.68 -18.35 -1.64
N ASP A 130 -11.98 -19.44 -0.94
CA ASP A 130 -10.99 -20.51 -0.71
C ASP A 130 -10.74 -21.36 -1.97
N LYS A 131 -9.74 -22.25 -1.90
CA LYS A 131 -9.39 -23.17 -3.00
C LYS A 131 -10.54 -24.11 -3.44
N ASN A 132 -11.53 -24.33 -2.56
CA ASN A 132 -12.70 -25.15 -2.83
C ASN A 132 -13.89 -24.32 -3.36
N LYS A 133 -13.66 -23.04 -3.65
CA LYS A 133 -14.67 -22.05 -4.10
C LYS A 133 -15.72 -21.71 -3.05
N ASN A 134 -15.46 -21.95 -1.77
CA ASN A 134 -16.34 -21.47 -0.71
C ASN A 134 -16.03 -20.00 -0.40
N THR A 135 -17.08 -19.20 -0.25
CA THR A 135 -16.97 -17.82 0.22
C THR A 135 -16.94 -17.78 1.73
N HIS A 136 -15.92 -17.13 2.28
CA HIS A 136 -15.82 -16.81 3.71
C HIS A 136 -15.88 -15.30 3.88
N SER A 137 -16.56 -14.84 4.93
CA SER A 137 -16.64 -13.42 5.28
C SER A 137 -16.20 -13.21 6.71
N PHE A 138 -15.38 -12.18 6.95
CA PHE A 138 -14.84 -11.87 8.26
C PHE A 138 -15.13 -10.43 8.66
N ASN A 139 -15.69 -10.22 9.85
CA ASN A 139 -15.77 -8.91 10.46
C ASN A 139 -14.37 -8.39 10.80
N LEU A 140 -14.12 -7.11 10.56
CA LEU A 140 -12.81 -6.51 10.88
C LEU A 140 -12.36 -6.76 12.33
N ASN A 141 -13.30 -6.85 13.27
CA ASN A 141 -13.00 -7.07 14.69
C ASN A 141 -12.59 -8.51 15.02
N GLU A 142 -12.84 -9.47 14.12
CA GLU A 142 -12.43 -10.87 14.33
C GLU A 142 -11.09 -11.20 13.69
N ILE A 143 -10.55 -10.28 12.88
CA ILE A 143 -9.27 -10.42 12.18
C ILE A 143 -8.15 -9.92 13.10
N LYS A 144 -7.35 -10.87 13.59
CA LYS A 144 -6.12 -10.57 14.33
C LYS A 144 -5.01 -10.05 13.43
N SER A 145 -4.86 -10.66 12.25
CA SER A 145 -3.93 -10.18 11.23
C SER A 145 -4.30 -10.68 9.85
N ALA A 146 -3.94 -9.92 8.83
CA ALA A 146 -4.04 -10.32 7.44
C ALA A 146 -2.74 -10.02 6.70
N SER A 147 -2.39 -10.85 5.73
CA SER A 147 -1.21 -10.66 4.88
C SER A 147 -1.47 -11.14 3.47
N LEU A 148 -0.75 -10.56 2.49
CA LEU A 148 -0.65 -11.17 1.17
C LEU A 148 -0.05 -12.58 1.29
N ASN A 149 -0.51 -13.49 0.45
CA ASN A 149 -0.04 -14.87 0.36
C ASN A 149 0.39 -15.08 -1.10
N GLY A 150 1.71 -15.23 -1.31
CA GLY A 150 2.42 -15.08 -2.60
C GLY A 150 1.74 -15.68 -3.81
#